data_AF-A0A0C9T6Z2-F1
#
_entry.id   AF-A0A0C9T6Z2-F1
#
_cell.length_a   1.000
_cell.length_b   1.000
_cell.length_c   1.000
_cell.angle_alpha   90.00
_cell.angle_beta   90.00
_cell.angle_gamma   90.00
#
_symmetry.space_group_name_H-M   'P 1'
#
loop_
_entity.id
_entity.type
_entity.pdbx_description
1 polymer ?
#
loop_
_entity_poly.entity_id
_entity_poly.type
_entity_poly.pdbx_seq_one_letter_code
_entity_poly.pdbx_strand_id
1 'polypeptide(L)'
;MPVVYPESVVLNCYSSMAMTLENNPTIYQVSLGFNGMATCTCQDFQNHGGECKHLRATVLHVDAHCQAGWSIPPTPLPVTEGEARILYGKVTSTQVHSTLEFESQGESLIMNVVSFVNDLLGDTAASVGIEETDSESEEEEPTGPTEDDLEDLESVATNADDSLDFVCSI
;
A
#
# COMPACT_ATOMS: atom_id res chain seq x y z
N MET A 1 2.00 18.07 -3.68
CA MET A 1 3.40 18.38 -3.31
C MET A 1 3.96 17.19 -2.56
N PRO A 2 5.10 16.64 -3.00
CA PRO A 2 5.77 15.56 -2.28
C PRO A 2 6.28 16.03 -0.92
N VAL A 3 6.18 15.17 0.09
CA VAL A 3 6.82 15.36 1.39
C VAL A 3 8.05 14.48 1.43
N VAL A 4 9.22 15.08 1.62
CA VAL A 4 10.50 14.35 1.66
C VAL A 4 10.88 14.09 3.11
N TYR A 5 11.09 12.82 3.44
CA TYR A 5 11.61 12.33 4.70
C TYR A 5 13.08 11.88 4.51
N PRO A 6 13.84 11.64 5.59
CA PRO A 6 15.23 11.18 5.48
C PRO A 6 15.38 9.86 4.71
N GLU A 7 14.37 8.98 4.77
CA GLU A 7 14.44 7.63 4.19
C GLU A 7 13.42 7.39 3.05
N SER A 8 12.52 8.35 2.79
CA SER A 8 11.46 8.18 1.80
C SER A 8 10.89 9.49 1.26
N VAL A 9 10.16 9.41 0.17
CA VAL A 9 9.30 10.47 -0.35
C VAL A 9 7.85 10.00 -0.32
N VAL A 10 6.96 10.81 0.21
CA VAL A 10 5.53 10.51 0.31
C VAL A 10 4.73 11.46 -0.57
N LEU A 11 3.82 10.90 -1.37
CA LEU A 11 2.92 11.63 -2.24
C LEU A 11 1.48 11.18 -2.01
N ASN A 12 0.56 12.14 -2.12
CA ASN A 12 -0.87 11.87 -2.17
C ASN A 12 -1.30 11.85 -3.64
N CYS A 13 -1.78 10.70 -4.09
CA CYS A 13 -2.45 10.53 -5.36
C CYS A 13 -3.97 10.59 -5.15
N TYR A 14 -4.67 11.13 -6.13
CA TYR A 14 -6.14 11.16 -6.13
C TYR A 14 -6.63 10.13 -7.15
N SER A 15 -7.81 9.54 -6.89
CA SER A 15 -8.42 8.64 -7.87
C SER A 15 -8.56 9.35 -9.23
N SER A 16 -8.40 8.60 -10.33
CA SER A 16 -8.56 9.15 -11.68
C SER A 16 -9.99 9.62 -11.99
N MET A 17 -10.94 9.34 -11.10
CA MET A 17 -12.34 9.78 -11.21
C MET A 17 -12.64 11.05 -10.41
N ALA A 18 -11.65 11.64 -9.73
CA ALA A 18 -11.78 12.91 -9.04
C ALA A 18 -12.02 14.05 -10.04
N MET A 19 -13.24 14.14 -10.57
CA MET A 19 -13.74 15.30 -11.27
C MET A 19 -13.82 16.45 -10.26
N THR A 20 -13.69 17.69 -10.74
CA THR A 20 -13.75 18.92 -9.92
C THR A 20 -15.06 19.11 -9.13
N LEU A 21 -16.02 18.19 -9.28
CA LEU A 21 -17.33 18.20 -8.64
C LEU A 21 -17.46 17.14 -7.52
N GLU A 22 -16.48 16.25 -7.33
CA GLU A 22 -16.53 15.31 -6.21
C GLU A 22 -16.17 16.02 -4.91
N ASN A 23 -17.13 16.05 -3.98
CA ASN A 23 -16.94 16.64 -2.66
C ASN A 23 -15.97 15.84 -1.78
N ASN A 24 -15.67 14.58 -2.12
CA ASN A 24 -14.84 13.68 -1.32
C ASN A 24 -13.97 12.76 -2.19
N PRO A 25 -12.92 13.27 -2.86
CA PRO A 25 -12.05 12.44 -3.67
C PRO A 25 -11.31 11.42 -2.79
N THR A 26 -11.23 10.16 -3.22
CA THR A 26 -10.43 9.16 -2.53
C THR A 26 -8.94 9.49 -2.68
N ILE A 27 -8.26 9.63 -1.55
CA ILE A 27 -6.84 9.94 -1.48
C ILE A 27 -6.06 8.65 -1.22
N TYR A 28 -5.13 8.32 -2.12
CA TYR A 28 -4.19 7.22 -1.95
C TYR A 28 -2.83 7.79 -1.57
N GLN A 29 -2.25 7.25 -0.50
CA GLN A 29 -0.91 7.63 -0.07
C GLN A 29 0.09 6.66 -0.72
N VAL A 30 1.13 7.22 -1.33
CA VAL A 30 2.25 6.47 -1.92
C VAL A 30 3.52 6.87 -1.18
N SER A 31 4.30 5.89 -0.77
CA SER A 31 5.63 6.09 -0.17
C SER A 31 6.67 5.42 -1.04
N LEU A 32 7.72 6.16 -1.41
CA LEU A 32 8.90 5.68 -2.11
C LEU A 32 10.10 5.76 -1.18
N GLY A 33 10.57 4.63 -0.68
CA GLY A 33 11.77 4.51 0.13
C GLY A 33 13.05 4.53 -0.71
N PHE A 34 14.10 5.18 -0.21
CA PHE A 34 15.42 5.24 -0.86
C PHE A 34 16.16 3.89 -0.87
N ASN A 35 15.66 2.92 -0.11
CA ASN A 35 16.11 1.54 -0.13
C ASN A 35 15.45 0.68 -1.21
N GLY A 36 14.67 1.27 -2.12
CA GLY A 36 13.95 0.56 -3.17
C GLY A 36 12.63 -0.06 -2.71
N MET A 37 12.20 0.20 -1.47
CA MET A 37 10.86 -0.17 -1.02
C MET A 37 9.84 0.85 -1.51
N ALA A 38 8.67 0.38 -1.90
CA ALA A 38 7.55 1.25 -2.21
C ALA A 38 6.28 0.70 -1.57
N THR A 39 5.39 1.60 -1.15
CA THR A 39 4.05 1.22 -0.65
C THR A 39 3.00 2.13 -1.24
N CYS A 40 1.80 1.60 -1.44
CA CYS A 40 0.63 2.39 -1.80
C CYS A 40 -0.62 1.88 -1.06
N THR A 41 -1.48 2.78 -0.62
CA THR A 41 -2.72 2.42 0.10
C THR A 41 -3.84 1.92 -0.80
N CYS A 42 -3.69 1.97 -2.14
CA CYS A 42 -4.72 1.52 -3.07
C CYS A 42 -4.87 -0.01 -3.09
N GLN A 43 -6.06 -0.49 -3.45
CA GLN A 43 -6.37 -1.92 -3.50
C GLN A 43 -5.47 -2.68 -4.49
N ASP A 44 -5.17 -2.09 -5.65
CA ASP A 44 -4.32 -2.72 -6.67
C ASP A 44 -2.93 -3.06 -6.11
N PHE A 45 -2.37 -2.18 -5.28
CA PHE A 45 -1.08 -2.45 -4.65
C PHE A 45 -1.15 -3.59 -3.64
N GLN A 46 -2.23 -3.67 -2.86
CA GLN A 46 -2.43 -4.74 -1.89
C GLN A 46 -2.60 -6.11 -2.57
N ASN A 47 -3.26 -6.13 -3.72
CA ASN A 47 -3.54 -7.36 -4.47
C ASN A 47 -2.37 -7.78 -5.38
N HIS A 48 -1.66 -6.82 -5.99
CA HIS A 48 -0.68 -7.08 -7.05
C HIS A 48 0.75 -6.68 -6.67
N GLY A 49 1.00 -6.22 -5.45
CA GLY A 49 2.35 -6.11 -4.88
C GLY A 49 3.30 -5.10 -5.53
N GLY A 50 2.80 -4.13 -6.30
CA GLY A 50 3.65 -3.09 -6.89
C GLY A 50 3.17 -2.50 -8.21
N GLU A 51 2.29 -3.19 -8.92
CA GLU A 51 1.87 -2.79 -10.28
C GLU A 51 0.74 -1.75 -10.30
N CYS A 52 0.62 -0.92 -9.25
CA CYS A 52 -0.45 0.08 -9.23
C CYS A 52 -0.07 1.34 -10.02
N LYS A 53 -1.05 1.92 -10.72
CA LYS A 53 -0.88 3.18 -11.48
C LYS A 53 -0.35 4.32 -10.62
N HIS A 54 -0.70 4.34 -9.33
CA HIS A 54 -0.27 5.36 -8.38
C HIS A 54 1.23 5.31 -8.15
N LEU A 55 1.81 4.10 -8.05
CA LEU A 55 3.25 3.95 -7.87
C LEU A 55 3.99 4.46 -9.11
N ARG A 56 3.54 4.07 -10.31
CA ARG A 56 4.11 4.54 -11.57
C ARG A 56 4.02 6.06 -11.71
N ALA A 57 2.88 6.65 -11.39
CA ALA A 57 2.71 8.10 -11.42
C ALA A 57 3.64 8.81 -10.42
N THR A 58 3.82 8.23 -9.24
CA THR A 58 4.69 8.77 -8.18
C THR A 58 6.15 8.77 -8.62
N VAL A 59 6.63 7.68 -9.24
CA VAL A 59 7.97 7.58 -9.82
C VAL A 59 8.21 8.70 -10.84
N LEU A 60 7.31 8.86 -11.81
CA LEU A 60 7.41 9.90 -12.83
C LEU A 60 7.40 11.30 -12.22
N HIS A 61 6.60 11.51 -11.16
CA HIS A 61 6.53 12.80 -10.47
C HIS A 61 7.82 13.12 -9.73
N VAL A 62 8.43 12.14 -9.05
CA VAL A 62 9.73 12.30 -8.37
C VAL A 62 10.82 12.58 -9.38
N ASP A 63 10.86 11.86 -10.50
CA ASP A 63 11.82 12.09 -11.58
C ASP A 63 11.71 13.52 -12.15
N ALA A 64 10.50 14.00 -12.43
CA ALA A 64 10.28 15.38 -12.87
C ALA A 64 10.79 16.42 -11.84
N HIS A 65 10.65 16.14 -10.54
CA HIS A 65 11.21 17.00 -9.49
C HIS A 65 12.74 16.96 -9.43
N CYS A 66 13.35 15.78 -9.60
CA CYS A 66 14.80 15.64 -9.71
C CYS A 66 15.34 16.47 -10.89
N GLN A 67 14.70 16.36 -12.07
CA GLN A 67 15.06 17.14 -13.26
C GLN A 67 14.88 18.66 -13.05
N ALA A 68 13.95 19.07 -12.18
CA ALA A 68 13.76 20.46 -11.78
C ALA A 68 14.77 20.94 -10.72
N GLY A 69 15.73 20.11 -10.31
CA GLY A 69 16.80 20.47 -9.37
C GLY A 69 16.50 20.21 -7.89
N TRP A 70 15.47 19.41 -7.58
CA TRP A 70 15.23 18.99 -6.19
C TRP A 70 16.24 17.94 -5.76
N SER A 71 16.82 18.11 -4.56
CA SER A 71 17.76 17.15 -3.96
C SER A 71 17.01 15.96 -3.34
N ILE A 72 16.40 15.12 -4.18
CA ILE A 72 15.80 13.85 -3.77
C ILE A 72 16.86 12.75 -3.97
N PRO A 73 17.19 11.96 -2.93
CA PRO A 73 18.09 10.82 -3.09
C PRO A 73 17.59 9.86 -4.18
N PRO A 74 18.49 9.32 -5.02
CA PRO A 74 18.10 8.40 -6.07
C PRO A 74 17.47 7.14 -5.46
N THR A 75 16.21 6.89 -5.81
CA THR A 75 15.53 5.63 -5.50
C THR A 75 15.91 4.62 -6.58
N PRO A 76 16.55 3.48 -6.23
CA PRO A 76 16.84 2.45 -7.21
C PRO A 76 15.52 1.82 -7.66
N LEU A 77 15.07 2.19 -8.85
CA LEU A 77 13.92 1.58 -9.49
C LEU A 77 14.41 0.39 -10.33
N PRO A 78 13.85 -0.81 -10.13
CA PRO A 78 14.23 -1.94 -10.97
C PRO A 78 13.83 -1.64 -12.41
N VAL A 79 14.81 -1.67 -13.31
CA VAL A 79 14.59 -1.48 -14.75
C VAL A 79 14.15 -2.79 -15.38
N THR A 80 14.51 -3.91 -14.74
CA THR A 80 14.16 -5.25 -15.18
C THR A 80 13.38 -6.02 -14.11
N GLU A 81 12.55 -6.97 -14.56
CA GLU A 81 11.85 -7.88 -13.65
C GLU A 81 12.83 -8.68 -12.77
N GLY A 82 13.98 -9.08 -13.31
CA GLY A 82 15.02 -9.78 -12.55
C GLY A 82 15.57 -8.94 -11.39
N GLU A 83 15.83 -7.66 -11.61
CA GLU A 83 16.22 -6.71 -10.56
C GLU A 83 15.10 -6.53 -9.53
N ALA A 84 13.85 -6.43 -9.97
CA ALA A 84 12.70 -6.30 -9.08
C ALA A 84 12.61 -7.50 -8.12
N ARG A 85 12.77 -8.74 -8.65
CA ARG A 85 12.79 -9.96 -7.82
C ARG A 85 13.96 -9.98 -6.84
N ILE A 86 15.14 -9.52 -7.24
CA ILE A 86 16.32 -9.45 -6.35
C ILE A 86 16.08 -8.43 -5.23
N LEU A 87 15.56 -7.23 -5.54
CA LEU A 87 15.22 -6.23 -4.55
C LEU A 87 14.15 -6.73 -3.59
N TYR A 88 13.10 -7.35 -4.11
CA TYR A 88 12.04 -7.96 -3.31
C TYR A 88 12.59 -9.06 -2.37
N GLY A 89 13.49 -9.91 -2.87
CA GLY A 89 14.17 -10.93 -2.07
C GLY A 89 15.02 -10.34 -0.93
N LYS A 90 15.69 -9.22 -1.17
CA LYS A 90 16.46 -8.50 -0.12
C LYS A 90 15.53 -7.91 0.94
N VAL A 91 14.44 -7.28 0.54
CA VAL A 91 13.45 -6.68 1.44
C VAL A 91 12.81 -7.75 2.32
N THR A 92 12.31 -8.81 1.72
CA THR A 92 11.66 -9.92 2.45
C THR A 92 12.64 -10.61 3.40
N SER A 93 13.90 -10.84 3.00
CA SER A 93 14.91 -11.42 3.90
C SER A 93 15.19 -10.53 5.11
N THR A 94 15.22 -9.21 4.92
CA THR A 94 15.45 -8.24 6.01
C THR A 94 14.26 -8.21 6.97
N GLN A 95 13.03 -8.28 6.45
CA GLN A 95 11.81 -8.28 7.26
C GLN A 95 11.69 -9.55 8.12
N VAL A 96 12.06 -10.72 7.60
CA VAL A 96 12.08 -11.97 8.38
C VAL A 96 13.05 -11.89 9.54
N HIS A 97 14.22 -11.27 9.34
CA HIS A 97 15.18 -11.05 10.44
C HIS A 97 14.64 -10.10 11.51
N SER A 98 13.96 -9.00 11.15
CA SER A 98 13.33 -8.12 12.13
C SER A 98 12.15 -8.77 12.87
N THR A 99 11.45 -9.73 12.25
CA THR A 99 10.34 -10.44 12.90
C THR A 99 10.84 -11.44 13.94
N LEU A 100 11.96 -12.13 13.66
CA LEU A 100 12.58 -13.08 14.60
C LEU A 100 13.15 -12.40 15.85
N GLU A 101 13.62 -11.15 15.74
CA GLU A 101 14.01 -10.36 16.93
C GLU A 101 12.78 -9.88 17.72
N PHE A 102 11.63 -9.69 17.05
CA PHE A 102 10.38 -9.32 17.71
C PHE A 102 9.71 -10.49 18.43
N GLU A 103 9.92 -11.74 18.02
CA GLU A 103 9.41 -12.92 18.74
C GLU A 103 10.06 -13.09 20.13
N SER A 104 11.27 -12.56 20.33
CA SER A 104 11.90 -12.50 21.66
C SER A 104 11.26 -11.45 22.59
N GLN A 105 10.49 -10.50 22.07
CA GLN A 105 9.77 -9.47 22.85
C GLN A 105 8.23 -9.59 22.78
N GLY A 106 7.70 -10.31 21.78
CA GLY A 106 6.28 -10.44 21.49
C GLY A 106 5.51 -11.27 22.52
N GLU A 107 6.18 -12.22 23.20
CA GLU A 107 5.59 -12.94 24.34
C GLU A 107 5.13 -11.97 25.44
N SER A 108 5.80 -10.81 25.59
CA SER A 108 5.42 -9.82 26.60
C SER A 108 4.15 -9.02 26.23
N LEU A 109 3.94 -8.71 24.95
CA LEU A 109 2.80 -7.89 24.53
C LEU A 109 1.49 -8.68 24.55
N ILE A 110 1.52 -9.94 24.11
CA ILE A 110 0.34 -10.81 24.16
C ILE A 110 -0.03 -11.08 25.63
N MET A 111 0.94 -11.35 26.51
CA MET A 111 0.67 -11.50 27.94
C MET A 111 0.11 -10.20 28.57
N ASN A 112 0.58 -9.03 28.17
CA ASN A 112 0.05 -7.75 28.66
C ASN A 112 -1.40 -7.52 28.24
N VAL A 113 -1.76 -7.85 26.99
CA VAL A 113 -3.15 -7.75 26.51
C VAL A 113 -4.05 -8.74 27.25
N VAL A 114 -3.60 -9.98 27.47
CA VAL A 114 -4.34 -10.99 28.22
C VAL A 114 -4.55 -10.57 29.68
N SER A 115 -3.54 -9.99 30.33
CA SER A 115 -3.66 -9.46 31.70
C SER A 115 -4.70 -8.33 31.76
N PHE A 116 -4.65 -7.38 30.81
CA PHE A 116 -5.57 -6.25 30.78
C PHE A 116 -7.03 -6.69 30.56
N VAL A 117 -7.27 -7.65 29.66
CA VAL A 117 -8.61 -8.20 29.41
C VAL A 117 -9.13 -8.94 30.65
N ASN A 118 -8.29 -9.71 31.34
CA ASN A 118 -8.68 -10.37 32.59
C ASN A 118 -9.01 -9.40 33.72
N ASP A 119 -8.27 -8.29 33.86
CA ASP A 119 -8.59 -7.25 34.84
C ASP A 119 -9.95 -6.60 34.55
N LEU A 120 -10.24 -6.32 33.26
CA LEU A 120 -11.52 -5.72 32.85
C LEU A 120 -12.72 -6.66 33.08
N LEU A 121 -12.54 -7.97 32.83
CA LEU A 121 -13.56 -9.00 33.07
C LEU A 121 -13.76 -9.29 34.58
N GLY A 122 -12.70 -9.16 35.39
CA GLY A 122 -12.77 -9.31 36.84
C GLY A 122 -13.64 -8.25 37.51
N ASP A 123 -13.54 -7.00 37.04
CA ASP A 123 -14.27 -5.86 37.63
C ASP A 123 -15.74 -5.77 37.19
N THR A 124 -16.12 -6.41 36.06
CA THR A 124 -17.48 -6.31 35.50
C THR A 124 -18.43 -7.43 35.95
N ALA A 125 -17.91 -8.52 36.52
CA ALA A 125 -18.74 -9.64 37.02
C ALA A 125 -19.55 -9.33 38.28
N ALA A 126 -19.36 -8.15 38.90
CA ALA A 126 -20.03 -7.78 40.14
C ALA A 126 -21.33 -6.96 39.98
N SER A 127 -21.70 -6.48 38.78
CA SER A 127 -22.78 -5.47 38.71
C SER A 127 -23.80 -5.55 37.58
N VAL A 128 -23.85 -6.58 36.74
CA VAL A 128 -24.71 -6.51 35.55
C VAL A 128 -25.55 -7.77 35.34
N GLY A 129 -26.79 -7.73 35.80
CA GLY A 129 -27.86 -8.59 35.30
C GLY A 129 -28.41 -8.00 34.00
N ILE A 130 -28.32 -8.75 32.90
CA ILE A 130 -28.91 -8.36 31.61
C ILE A 130 -29.91 -9.43 31.22
N GLU A 131 -31.14 -8.99 30.96
CA GLU A 131 -32.22 -9.77 30.39
C GLU A 131 -31.93 -10.07 28.91
N GLU A 132 -32.17 -11.32 28.53
CA GLU A 132 -32.00 -11.84 27.18
C GLU A 132 -32.95 -11.12 26.21
N THR A 133 -32.40 -10.57 25.12
CA THR A 133 -33.20 -10.04 24.00
C THR A 133 -32.88 -10.89 22.77
N ASP A 134 -33.82 -11.73 22.38
CA ASP A 134 -33.82 -12.45 21.11
C ASP A 134 -33.85 -11.44 19.95
N SER A 135 -32.91 -11.58 19.01
CA SER A 135 -32.94 -10.87 17.73
C SER A 135 -32.83 -11.90 16.61
N GLU A 136 -33.96 -12.07 15.93
CA GLU A 136 -34.15 -12.93 14.78
C GLU A 136 -33.45 -12.34 13.55
N SER A 137 -32.66 -13.16 12.88
CA SER A 137 -31.99 -12.87 11.62
C SER A 137 -32.84 -13.37 10.44
N GLU A 138 -33.12 -12.51 9.47
CA GLU A 138 -33.69 -12.89 8.17
C GLU A 138 -32.65 -12.74 7.05
N GLU A 139 -32.70 -13.72 6.15
CA GLU A 139 -31.71 -14.11 5.15
C GLU A 139 -31.82 -13.37 3.81
N GLU A 140 -30.69 -13.36 3.11
CA GLU A 140 -30.35 -13.34 1.68
C GLU A 140 -31.35 -12.89 0.57
N GLU A 141 -30.78 -12.26 -0.47
CA GLU A 141 -30.83 -12.75 -1.87
C GLU A 141 -29.80 -12.00 -2.76
N PRO A 142 -28.92 -12.70 -3.51
CA PRO A 142 -28.02 -12.11 -4.49
C PRO A 142 -28.62 -12.18 -5.91
N THR A 143 -28.85 -11.02 -6.54
CA THR A 143 -29.33 -10.95 -7.93
C THR A 143 -28.19 -10.66 -8.90
N GLY A 144 -27.81 -11.70 -9.66
CA GLY A 144 -27.68 -11.66 -11.12
C GLY A 144 -26.37 -11.17 -11.74
N PRO A 145 -25.74 -11.97 -12.63
CA PRO A 145 -24.66 -11.54 -13.50
C PRO A 145 -25.24 -10.86 -14.75
N THR A 146 -24.73 -9.69 -15.12
CA THR A 146 -24.87 -9.15 -16.49
C THR A 146 -23.54 -9.27 -17.18
N GLU A 147 -23.47 -10.31 -18.00
CA GLU A 147 -22.55 -10.52 -19.10
C GLU A 147 -22.90 -9.46 -20.16
N ASP A 148 -21.96 -8.61 -20.57
CA ASP A 148 -21.94 -7.98 -21.91
C ASP A 148 -20.66 -7.16 -22.13
N ASP A 149 -20.19 -7.19 -23.38
CA ASP A 149 -19.16 -6.38 -24.03
C ASP A 149 -17.67 -6.75 -23.88
N LEU A 150 -17.32 -7.80 -24.63
CA LEU A 150 -15.99 -7.98 -25.22
C LEU A 150 -15.81 -7.04 -26.42
N GLU A 151 -15.38 -5.80 -26.19
CA GLU A 151 -14.86 -4.94 -27.26
C GLU A 151 -13.35 -5.18 -27.44
N ASP A 152 -13.05 -5.89 -28.52
CA ASP A 152 -11.73 -6.11 -29.12
C ASP A 152 -11.11 -4.77 -29.54
N LEU A 153 -10.20 -4.24 -28.70
CA LEU A 153 -9.38 -3.09 -29.04
C LEU A 153 -7.98 -3.54 -29.44
N GLU A 154 -7.76 -3.53 -30.75
CA GLU A 154 -6.48 -3.72 -31.44
C GLU A 154 -5.34 -2.96 -30.74
N SER A 155 -4.50 -3.70 -30.02
CA SER A 155 -3.32 -3.14 -29.36
C SER A 155 -2.18 -3.00 -30.38
N VAL A 156 -1.95 -1.77 -30.82
CA VAL A 156 -0.75 -1.39 -31.60
C VAL A 156 0.44 -1.35 -30.66
N ALA A 157 1.27 -2.40 -30.69
CA ALA A 157 2.55 -2.43 -30.01
C ALA A 157 3.57 -1.59 -30.79
N THR A 158 3.70 -0.31 -30.43
CA THR A 158 4.89 0.47 -30.80
C THR A 158 6.02 0.08 -29.87
N ASN A 159 6.94 -0.75 -30.37
CA ASN A 159 8.25 -0.96 -29.75
C ASN A 159 9.06 0.34 -29.88
N ALA A 160 8.85 1.27 -28.94
CA ALA A 160 9.81 2.33 -28.68
C ALA A 160 10.94 1.72 -27.85
N ASP A 161 12.11 1.60 -28.46
CA ASP A 161 13.37 1.30 -27.78
C ASP A 161 13.77 2.54 -26.96
N ASP A 162 13.07 2.75 -25.85
CA ASP A 162 13.31 3.84 -24.91
C ASP A 162 14.42 3.41 -23.95
N SER A 163 15.66 3.55 -24.44
CA SER A 163 16.88 3.64 -23.65
C SER A 163 16.82 4.88 -22.76
N LEU A 164 15.98 4.83 -21.72
CA LEU A 164 15.93 5.86 -20.70
C LEU A 164 17.12 5.65 -19.76
N ASP A 165 18.22 6.33 -20.05
CA ASP A 165 19.34 6.47 -19.12
C ASP A 165 18.90 7.32 -17.92
N PHE A 166 18.26 6.68 -16.95
CA PHE A 166 17.87 7.27 -15.66
C PHE A 166 19.11 7.47 -14.79
N VAL A 167 19.96 8.42 -15.15
CA VAL A 167 21.07 8.84 -14.30
C VAL A 167 20.77 10.25 -13.80
N CYS A 168 20.24 10.35 -12.58
CA CYS A 168 20.29 11.59 -11.82
C CYS A 168 21.75 12.00 -11.67
N SER A 169 22.20 12.91 -12.54
CA SER A 169 23.54 13.46 -12.48
C SER A 169 23.61 14.42 -11.29
N ILE A 170 24.47 14.07 -10.33
CA ILE A 170 24.75 14.82 -9.10
C ILE A 170 25.65 16.02 -9.41
#